data_AF-A0A545BA86-F1
#
_entry.id   AF-A0A545BA86-F1
#
_cell.length_a   1.000
_cell.length_b   1.000
_cell.length_c   1.000
_cell.angle_alpha   90.00
_cell.angle_beta   90.00
_cell.angle_gamma   90.00
#
_symmetry.space_group_name_H-M   'P 1'
#
loop_
_entity.id
_entity.type
_entity.pdbx_description
1 polymer ?
#
loop_
_entity_poly.entity_id
_entity_poly.type
_entity_poly.pdbx_seq_one_letter_code
_entity_poly.pdbx_strand_id
1 'polypeptide(L)'
;MANTKQHSIRHDLHREIAGTIGLLTDEQDFTAMRRYRTFQFEDHESYLRQVESLLRTRAYEGSHTAVALFDPEEYAEFCAEGGLDPDAPASRTRFTAELASTGPTLFYEGQPLTELVPELVDNAVREATWEYASTVLSGIGPCANCGEDIGRAAFDRASELLLCILDAASTGEHH
;
A
#
# COMPACT_ATOMS: atom_id res chain seq x y z
N MET A 1 4.86 -24.22 -34.23
CA MET A 1 5.39 -22.85 -34.46
C MET A 1 4.45 -21.73 -34.04
N ALA A 2 3.11 -21.91 -33.98
CA ALA A 2 2.19 -20.88 -33.47
C ALA A 2 2.18 -20.75 -31.93
N ASN A 3 2.31 -21.86 -31.20
CA ASN A 3 2.28 -21.89 -29.73
C ASN A 3 3.48 -21.15 -29.09
N THR A 4 4.68 -21.29 -29.67
CA THR A 4 5.91 -20.60 -29.22
C THR A 4 5.86 -19.09 -29.44
N LYS A 5 5.24 -18.63 -30.53
CA LYS A 5 5.02 -17.20 -30.80
C LYS A 5 3.99 -16.58 -29.85
N GLN A 6 2.92 -17.30 -29.52
CA GLN A 6 1.94 -16.85 -28.54
C GLN A 6 2.50 -16.78 -27.11
N HIS A 7 3.47 -17.64 -26.77
CA HIS A 7 4.14 -17.57 -25.49
C HIS A 7 5.07 -16.35 -25.39
N SER A 8 5.82 -16.02 -26.46
CA SER A 8 6.66 -14.81 -26.47
C SER A 8 5.84 -13.53 -26.38
N ILE A 9 4.74 -13.42 -27.14
CA ILE A 9 3.89 -12.22 -27.10
C ILE A 9 3.26 -12.01 -25.72
N ARG A 10 2.81 -13.07 -25.03
CA ARG A 10 2.27 -12.95 -23.67
C ARG A 10 3.33 -12.53 -22.65
N HIS A 11 4.54 -13.09 -22.79
CA HIS A 11 5.66 -12.74 -21.92
C HIS A 11 6.09 -11.27 -22.12
N ASP A 12 6.15 -10.80 -23.36
CA ASP A 12 6.47 -9.41 -23.68
C ASP A 12 5.40 -8.44 -23.11
N LEU A 13 4.12 -8.80 -23.23
CA LEU A 13 3.02 -8.01 -22.63
C LEU A 13 3.07 -7.99 -21.10
N HIS A 14 3.44 -9.09 -20.45
CA HIS A 14 3.55 -9.12 -18.98
C HIS A 14 4.64 -8.18 -18.45
N ARG A 15 5.70 -7.93 -19.22
CA ARG A 15 6.77 -6.98 -18.88
C ARG A 15 6.31 -5.54 -18.92
N GLU A 16 5.39 -5.21 -19.82
CA GLU A 16 4.84 -3.86 -19.99
C GLU A 16 3.82 -3.50 -18.90
N ILE A 17 3.36 -4.46 -18.10
CA ILE A 17 2.36 -4.26 -17.05
C ILE A 17 3.04 -4.00 -15.71
N ALA A 18 2.68 -2.88 -15.08
CA ALA A 18 2.94 -2.65 -13.66
C ALA A 18 1.91 -3.42 -12.82
N GLY A 19 2.38 -4.07 -11.76
CA GLY A 19 1.52 -4.85 -10.86
C GLY A 19 1.71 -4.48 -9.40
N THR A 20 0.75 -4.87 -8.56
CA THR A 20 0.83 -4.69 -7.10
C THR A 20 0.76 -6.04 -6.41
N ILE A 21 1.52 -6.19 -5.32
CA ILE A 21 1.45 -7.34 -4.41
C ILE A 21 1.09 -6.82 -3.02
N GLY A 22 0.00 -7.35 -2.45
CA GLY A 22 -0.32 -7.17 -1.03
C GLY A 22 0.55 -8.09 -0.18
N LEU A 23 1.22 -7.52 0.83
CA LEU A 23 2.18 -8.19 1.68
C LEU A 23 1.70 -8.24 3.13
N LEU A 24 1.68 -9.43 3.71
CA LEU A 24 1.46 -9.65 5.14
C LEU A 24 2.79 -9.47 5.87
N THR A 25 2.99 -8.33 6.53
CA THR A 25 4.30 -7.93 7.06
C THR A 25 4.65 -8.56 8.40
N ASP A 26 3.66 -9.02 9.17
CA ASP A 26 3.86 -9.67 10.46
C ASP A 26 3.11 -11.00 10.58
N GLU A 27 3.45 -11.74 11.64
CA GLU A 27 2.96 -13.08 11.89
C GLU A 27 1.50 -13.12 12.35
N GLN A 28 1.00 -12.05 13.00
CA GLN A 28 -0.38 -11.97 13.45
C GLN A 28 -1.31 -11.86 12.23
N ASP A 29 -0.99 -10.96 11.30
CA ASP A 29 -1.75 -10.78 10.07
C ASP A 29 -1.70 -12.01 9.18
N PHE A 30 -0.51 -12.63 9.07
CA PHE A 30 -0.37 -13.91 8.40
C PHE A 30 -1.28 -14.98 9.00
N THR A 31 -1.31 -15.09 10.32
CA THR A 31 -2.15 -16.06 11.04
C THR A 31 -3.63 -15.78 10.84
N ALA A 32 -4.04 -14.51 10.79
CA ALA A 32 -5.42 -14.14 10.50
C ALA A 32 -5.86 -14.62 9.11
N MET A 33 -4.97 -14.58 8.10
CA MET A 33 -5.26 -15.08 6.76
C MET A 33 -5.33 -16.61 6.65
N ARG A 34 -4.65 -17.35 7.54
CA ARG A 34 -4.67 -18.83 7.58
C ARG A 34 -6.06 -19.43 7.83
N ARG A 35 -7.03 -18.63 8.29
CA ARG A 35 -8.43 -19.09 8.44
C ARG A 35 -9.10 -19.40 7.10
N TYR A 36 -8.59 -18.83 6.00
CA TYR A 36 -9.11 -19.04 4.64
C TYR A 36 -8.44 -20.25 3.99
N ARG A 37 -9.23 -21.23 3.54
CA ARG A 37 -8.72 -22.54 3.09
C ARG A 37 -7.88 -22.45 1.83
N THR A 38 -8.12 -21.44 0.99
CA THR A 38 -7.36 -21.22 -0.24
C THR A 38 -6.05 -20.45 0.00
N PHE A 39 -5.81 -19.96 1.22
CA PHE A 39 -4.53 -19.39 1.63
C PHE A 39 -3.62 -20.50 2.15
N GLN A 40 -2.84 -21.11 1.24
CA GLN A 40 -2.14 -22.37 1.48
C GLN A 40 -0.73 -22.24 2.07
N PHE A 41 -0.28 -21.04 2.42
CA PHE A 41 1.05 -20.83 3.02
C PHE A 41 1.07 -21.36 4.45
N GLU A 42 2.11 -22.09 4.84
CA GLU A 42 2.17 -22.77 6.15
C GLU A 42 2.81 -21.92 7.25
N ASP A 43 3.87 -21.18 6.91
CA ASP A 43 4.64 -20.35 7.82
C ASP A 43 4.98 -18.99 7.20
N HIS A 44 5.07 -17.97 8.06
CA HIS A 44 5.26 -16.58 7.64
C HIS A 44 6.63 -16.34 6.99
N GLU A 45 7.70 -16.93 7.53
CA GLU A 45 9.05 -16.77 6.99
C GLU A 45 9.18 -17.35 5.57
N SER A 46 8.63 -18.54 5.32
CA SER A 46 8.61 -19.15 3.99
C SER A 46 7.69 -18.40 3.05
N TYR A 47 6.58 -17.82 3.54
CA TYR A 47 5.75 -16.92 2.75
C TYR A 47 6.55 -15.71 2.28
N LEU A 48 7.24 -15.01 3.18
CA LEU A 48 8.07 -13.84 2.83
C LEU A 48 9.16 -14.22 1.82
N ARG A 49 9.86 -15.34 2.04
CA ARG A 49 10.89 -15.82 1.08
C ARG A 49 10.30 -16.12 -0.30
N GLN A 50 9.10 -16.69 -0.37
CA GLN A 50 8.42 -16.97 -1.65
C GLN A 50 7.99 -15.69 -2.36
N VAL A 51 7.45 -14.71 -1.62
CA VAL A 51 7.10 -13.39 -2.18
C VAL A 51 8.34 -12.64 -2.65
N GLU A 52 9.43 -12.66 -1.89
CA GLU A 52 10.70 -12.06 -2.29
C GLU A 52 11.24 -12.70 -3.58
N SER A 53 11.21 -14.04 -3.67
CA SER A 53 11.60 -14.74 -4.89
C SER A 53 10.75 -14.31 -6.08
N LEU A 54 9.43 -14.14 -5.91
CA LEU A 54 8.53 -13.68 -6.96
C LEU A 54 8.86 -12.25 -7.40
N LEU A 55 9.09 -11.34 -6.45
CA LEU A 55 9.47 -9.95 -6.72
C LEU A 55 10.79 -9.87 -7.49
N ARG A 56 11.80 -10.65 -7.08
CA ARG A 56 13.09 -10.74 -7.80
C ARG A 56 12.92 -11.25 -9.22
N THR A 57 12.09 -12.28 -9.43
CA THR A 57 11.79 -12.78 -10.78
C THR A 57 11.15 -11.71 -11.64
N ARG A 58 10.14 -10.99 -11.13
CA ARG A 58 9.48 -9.91 -11.88
C ARG A 58 10.41 -8.75 -12.21
N ALA A 59 11.26 -8.35 -11.26
CA ALA A 59 12.26 -7.31 -11.47
C ALA A 59 13.29 -7.73 -12.54
N TYR A 60 13.77 -8.98 -12.49
CA TYR A 60 14.67 -9.53 -13.51
C TYR A 60 14.00 -9.57 -14.90
N GLU A 61 12.71 -9.88 -14.94
CA GLU A 61 11.90 -9.86 -16.15
C GLU A 61 11.55 -8.44 -16.62
N GLY A 62 11.97 -7.38 -15.91
CA GLY A 62 11.76 -5.98 -16.27
C GLY A 62 10.36 -5.43 -15.96
N SER A 63 9.57 -6.14 -15.15
CA SER A 63 8.24 -5.68 -14.70
C SER A 63 8.37 -4.81 -13.45
N HIS A 64 7.62 -3.70 -13.42
CA HIS A 64 7.54 -2.82 -12.26
C HIS A 64 6.50 -3.36 -11.28
N THR A 65 6.93 -3.74 -10.08
CA THR A 65 6.01 -4.25 -9.06
C THR A 65 6.00 -3.32 -7.85
N ALA A 66 4.82 -2.82 -7.52
CA ALA A 66 4.56 -2.14 -6.27
C ALA A 66 4.19 -3.15 -5.17
N VAL A 67 4.49 -2.82 -3.93
CA VAL A 67 4.15 -3.58 -2.73
C VAL A 67 3.28 -2.70 -1.84
N ALA A 68 2.18 -3.25 -1.36
CA ALA A 68 1.26 -2.62 -0.44
C ALA A 68 1.12 -3.49 0.82
N LEU A 69 0.84 -2.86 1.97
CA LEU A 69 0.52 -3.61 3.19
C LEU A 69 -0.85 -4.26 3.02
N PHE A 70 -0.96 -5.54 3.36
CA PHE A 70 -2.23 -6.27 3.31
C PHE A 70 -2.74 -6.45 4.73
N ASP A 71 -3.75 -5.67 5.12
CA ASP A 71 -4.43 -5.80 6.41
C ASP A 71 -5.59 -6.83 6.29
N PRO A 72 -5.59 -7.93 7.06
CA PRO A 72 -6.66 -8.93 7.05
C PRO A 72 -8.00 -8.47 7.61
N GLU A 73 -8.02 -7.46 8.48
CA GLU A 73 -9.23 -6.84 9.02
C GLU A 73 -9.88 -5.96 7.94
N GLU A 74 -9.12 -5.05 7.33
CA GLU A 74 -9.61 -4.25 6.19
C GLU A 74 -10.08 -5.13 5.02
N TYR A 75 -9.36 -6.21 4.74
CA TYR A 75 -9.77 -7.18 3.73
C TYR A 75 -11.13 -7.82 4.04
N ALA A 76 -11.38 -8.14 5.31
CA ALA A 76 -12.63 -8.75 5.73
C ALA A 76 -13.80 -7.75 5.62
N GLU A 77 -13.56 -6.49 5.98
CA GLU A 77 -14.53 -5.40 5.80
C GLU A 77 -14.84 -5.16 4.33
N PHE A 78 -13.82 -5.01 3.48
CA PHE A 78 -13.96 -4.90 2.02
C PHE A 78 -14.82 -6.03 1.43
N CYS A 79 -14.57 -7.27 1.87
CA CYS A 79 -15.37 -8.42 1.42
C CYS A 79 -16.82 -8.34 1.93
N ALA A 80 -17.04 -7.94 3.18
CA ALA A 80 -18.37 -7.82 3.76
C ALA A 80 -19.20 -6.74 3.05
N GLU A 81 -18.61 -5.56 2.82
CA GLU A 81 -19.25 -4.46 2.11
C GLU A 81 -19.53 -4.79 0.64
N GLY A 82 -18.59 -5.48 -0.03
CA GLY A 82 -18.73 -5.90 -1.41
C GLY A 82 -19.57 -7.16 -1.64
N GLY A 83 -20.00 -7.85 -0.58
CA GLY A 83 -20.67 -9.16 -0.68
C GLY A 83 -19.79 -10.23 -1.34
N LEU A 84 -18.49 -10.17 -1.13
CA LEU A 84 -17.50 -11.08 -1.73
C LEU A 84 -17.21 -12.26 -0.79
N ASP A 85 -16.87 -13.40 -1.36
CA ASP A 85 -16.36 -14.54 -0.59
C ASP A 85 -14.90 -14.28 -0.19
N PRO A 86 -14.58 -14.11 1.11
CA PRO A 86 -13.22 -13.83 1.54
C PRO A 86 -12.27 -15.04 1.41
N ASP A 87 -12.79 -16.26 1.20
CA ASP A 87 -11.95 -17.41 0.87
C ASP A 87 -11.67 -17.49 -0.64
N ALA A 88 -12.31 -16.70 -1.51
CA ALA A 88 -12.03 -16.76 -2.94
C ALA A 88 -10.70 -16.03 -3.29
N PRO A 89 -9.77 -16.65 -4.05
CA PRO A 89 -8.56 -15.98 -4.53
C PRO A 89 -8.85 -14.71 -5.33
N ALA A 90 -9.97 -14.69 -6.07
CA ALA A 90 -10.40 -13.52 -6.84
C ALA A 90 -10.73 -12.32 -5.95
N SER A 91 -11.26 -12.54 -4.74
CA SER A 91 -11.53 -11.47 -3.78
C SER A 91 -10.24 -10.85 -3.26
N ARG A 92 -9.23 -11.68 -2.96
CA ARG A 92 -7.89 -11.18 -2.59
C ARG A 92 -7.24 -10.38 -3.72
N THR A 93 -7.35 -10.84 -4.97
CA THR A 93 -6.85 -10.08 -6.13
C THR A 93 -7.56 -8.74 -6.29
N ARG A 94 -8.88 -8.69 -6.07
CA ARG A 94 -9.64 -7.43 -6.10
C ARG A 94 -9.20 -6.48 -4.99
N PHE A 95 -9.00 -6.99 -3.78
CA PHE A 95 -8.51 -6.17 -2.68
C PHE A 95 -7.09 -5.64 -2.92
N THR A 96 -6.19 -6.45 -3.48
CA THR A 96 -4.86 -5.96 -3.90
C THR A 96 -4.95 -4.87 -4.98
N ALA A 97 -5.94 -4.94 -5.87
CA ALA A 97 -6.19 -3.88 -6.85
C ALA A 97 -6.73 -2.60 -6.20
N GLU A 98 -7.57 -2.73 -5.17
CA GLU A 98 -8.03 -1.60 -4.35
C GLU A 98 -6.82 -0.90 -3.68
N LEU A 99 -5.99 -1.67 -2.97
CA LEU A 99 -4.76 -1.18 -2.32
C LEU A 99 -3.84 -0.45 -3.29
N ALA A 100 -3.75 -0.90 -4.55
CA ALA A 100 -2.95 -0.24 -5.57
C ALA A 100 -3.45 1.16 -5.95
N SER A 101 -4.73 1.45 -5.71
CA SER A 101 -5.38 2.71 -6.07
C SER A 101 -5.60 3.65 -4.88
N THR A 102 -5.71 3.10 -3.67
CA THR A 102 -6.10 3.87 -2.48
C THR A 102 -5.03 3.90 -1.39
N GLY A 103 -4.16 2.89 -1.31
CA GLY A 103 -3.26 2.72 -0.18
C GLY A 103 -1.80 3.12 -0.42
N PRO A 104 -0.99 3.14 0.64
CA PRO A 104 0.45 3.39 0.54
C PRO A 104 1.10 2.23 -0.21
N THR A 105 1.81 2.56 -1.28
CA THR A 105 2.58 1.58 -2.04
C THR A 105 4.03 2.00 -2.19
N LEU A 106 4.92 1.00 -2.17
CA LEU A 106 6.34 1.16 -2.43
C LEU A 106 6.74 0.34 -3.66
N PHE A 107 7.49 0.94 -4.58
CA PHE A 107 8.06 0.18 -5.68
C PHE A 107 9.17 -0.75 -5.18
N TYR A 108 9.15 -1.97 -5.67
CA TYR A 108 10.24 -2.91 -5.43
C TYR A 108 11.40 -2.59 -6.39
N GLU A 109 12.55 -2.19 -5.84
CA GLU A 109 13.73 -1.77 -6.59
C GLU A 109 14.87 -2.80 -6.54
N GLY A 110 14.61 -3.99 -5.98
CA GLY A 110 15.58 -5.08 -5.87
C GLY A 110 16.16 -5.31 -4.47
N GLN A 111 15.79 -4.46 -3.50
CA GLN A 111 16.16 -4.58 -2.10
C GLN A 111 15.58 -5.84 -1.43
N PRO A 112 16.22 -6.41 -0.40
CA PRO A 112 15.64 -7.49 0.39
C PRO A 112 14.33 -7.09 1.10
N LEU A 113 13.42 -8.04 1.33
CA LEU A 113 12.20 -7.75 2.09
C LEU A 113 12.48 -7.30 3.52
N THR A 114 13.61 -7.68 4.12
CA THR A 114 14.02 -7.21 5.45
C THR A 114 14.30 -5.71 5.50
N GLU A 115 14.59 -5.08 4.36
CA GLU A 115 14.79 -3.64 4.24
C GLU A 115 13.50 -2.94 3.79
N LEU A 116 12.72 -3.57 2.90
CA LEU A 116 11.46 -3.01 2.39
C LEU A 116 10.32 -3.02 3.41
N VAL A 117 10.19 -4.07 4.21
CA VAL A 117 9.08 -4.22 5.16
C VAL A 117 9.05 -3.09 6.20
N PRO A 118 10.16 -2.73 6.87
CA PRO A 118 10.16 -1.58 7.78
C PRO A 118 9.72 -0.28 7.11
N GLU A 119 10.17 -0.02 5.88
CA GLU A 119 9.79 1.19 5.13
C GLU A 119 8.28 1.20 4.80
N LEU A 120 7.74 0.05 4.41
CA LEU A 120 6.32 -0.12 4.11
C LEU A 120 5.45 0.13 5.34
N VAL A 121 5.85 -0.43 6.49
CA VAL A 121 5.17 -0.22 7.78
C VAL A 121 5.25 1.24 8.20
N ASP A 122 6.42 1.87 8.10
CA ASP A 122 6.59 3.29 8.42
C ASP A 122 5.69 4.18 7.55
N ASN A 123 5.52 3.86 6.26
CA ASN A 123 4.62 4.58 5.37
C ASN A 123 3.15 4.39 5.74
N ALA A 124 2.73 3.16 6.05
CA ALA A 124 1.38 2.87 6.52
C ALA A 124 1.07 3.62 7.84
N VAL A 125 2.00 3.62 8.80
CA VAL A 125 1.85 4.37 10.06
C VAL A 125 1.74 5.88 9.81
N ARG A 126 2.55 6.43 8.91
CA ARG A 126 2.45 7.85 8.53
C ARG A 126 1.06 8.16 7.96
N GLU A 127 0.55 7.34 7.05
CA GLU A 127 -0.76 7.54 6.44
C GLU A 127 -1.90 7.44 7.45
N ALA A 128 -1.93 6.38 8.28
CA ALA A 128 -2.91 6.24 9.35
C ALA A 128 -2.87 7.42 10.33
N THR A 129 -1.67 7.96 10.61
CA THR A 129 -1.51 9.16 11.44
C THR A 129 -2.13 10.39 10.77
N TRP A 130 -1.93 10.56 9.45
CA TRP A 130 -2.55 11.64 8.67
C TRP A 130 -4.08 11.55 8.67
N GLU A 131 -4.65 10.36 8.45
CA GLU A 131 -6.09 10.14 8.45
C GLU A 131 -6.71 10.40 9.83
N TYR A 132 -6.07 9.91 10.89
CA TYR A 132 -6.50 10.19 12.26
C TYR A 132 -6.49 11.69 12.56
N ALA A 133 -5.39 12.38 12.24
CA ALA A 133 -5.27 13.82 12.46
C ALA A 133 -6.34 14.60 11.68
N SER A 134 -6.61 14.23 10.42
CA SER A 134 -7.67 14.83 9.59
C SER A 134 -9.05 14.64 10.21
N THR A 135 -9.34 13.45 10.73
CA THR A 135 -10.59 13.13 11.42
C THR A 135 -10.75 13.97 12.70
N VAL A 136 -9.69 14.08 13.50
CA VAL A 136 -9.68 14.92 14.71
C VAL A 136 -9.94 16.38 14.37
N LEU A 137 -9.28 16.94 13.36
CA LEU A 137 -9.46 18.33 12.94
C LEU A 137 -10.89 18.59 12.46
N SER A 138 -11.42 17.69 11.63
CA SER A 138 -12.80 17.78 11.12
C SER A 138 -13.86 17.69 12.24
N GLY A 139 -13.52 17.06 13.37
CA GLY A 139 -14.40 16.91 14.52
C GLY A 139 -14.46 18.11 15.48
N ILE A 140 -13.61 19.13 15.32
CA ILE A 140 -13.56 20.29 16.24
C ILE A 140 -14.81 21.17 16.09
N GLY A 141 -15.33 21.30 14.86
CA GLY A 141 -16.54 22.06 14.56
C GLY A 141 -16.34 23.58 14.52
N PRO A 142 -17.45 24.34 14.38
CA PRO A 142 -17.38 25.77 14.12
C PRO A 142 -17.10 26.59 15.38
N CYS A 143 -16.37 27.69 15.20
CA CYS A 143 -16.14 28.70 16.22
C CYS A 143 -17.45 29.36 16.64
N ALA A 144 -17.70 29.42 17.95
CA ALA A 144 -18.91 30.03 18.51
C ALA A 144 -19.06 31.53 18.20
N ASN A 145 -17.99 32.23 17.83
CA ASN A 145 -18.00 33.68 17.64
C ASN A 145 -18.04 34.13 16.17
N CYS A 146 -17.44 33.37 15.25
CA CYS A 146 -17.39 33.69 13.82
C CYS A 146 -18.00 32.61 12.89
N GLY A 147 -18.35 31.43 13.42
CA GLY A 147 -18.96 30.34 12.65
C GLY A 147 -18.00 29.55 11.77
N GLU A 148 -16.72 29.92 11.75
CA GLU A 148 -15.68 29.27 10.93
C GLU A 148 -15.26 27.91 11.52
N ASP A 149 -15.02 26.92 10.65
CA ASP A 149 -14.50 25.62 11.09
C ASP A 149 -13.08 25.77 11.65
N ILE A 150 -12.94 25.49 12.95
CA ILE A 150 -11.68 25.71 13.67
C ILE A 150 -10.57 24.81 13.14
N GLY A 151 -10.91 23.55 12.82
CA GLY A 151 -9.95 22.57 12.31
C GLY A 151 -9.40 22.99 10.95
N ARG A 152 -10.31 23.38 10.04
CA ARG A 152 -9.90 23.86 8.71
C ARG A 152 -9.09 25.15 8.80
N ALA A 153 -9.56 26.15 9.56
CA ALA A 153 -8.85 27.42 9.68
C ALA A 153 -7.44 27.25 10.29
N ALA A 154 -7.29 26.39 11.28
CA ALA A 154 -5.99 26.08 11.87
C ALA A 154 -5.06 25.36 10.89
N PHE A 155 -5.59 24.39 10.13
CA PHE A 155 -4.82 23.66 9.12
C PHE A 155 -4.36 24.59 8.00
N ASP A 156 -5.27 25.38 7.41
CA ASP A 156 -4.97 26.33 6.35
C ASP A 156 -3.86 27.30 6.80
N ARG A 157 -3.98 27.81 8.04
CA ARG A 157 -2.98 28.72 8.60
C ARG A 157 -1.61 28.06 8.80
N ALA A 158 -1.59 26.81 9.24
CA ALA A 158 -0.35 26.05 9.40
C ALA A 158 0.32 25.77 8.04
N SER A 159 -0.47 25.39 7.03
CA SER A 159 0.01 25.17 5.67
C SER A 159 0.61 26.44 5.05
N GLU A 160 -0.06 27.59 5.21
CA GLU A 160 0.47 28.88 4.78
C GLU A 160 1.82 29.18 5.44
N LEU A 161 1.92 29.01 6.76
CA LEU A 161 3.16 29.26 7.50
C LEU A 161 4.30 28.35 7.04
N LEU A 162 4.00 27.07 6.78
CA LEU A 162 5.00 26.13 6.26
C LEU A 162 5.48 26.56 4.87
N LEU A 163 4.58 26.94 3.96
CA LEU A 163 4.95 27.45 2.64
C LEU A 163 5.82 28.71 2.77
N CYS A 164 5.47 29.63 3.65
CA CYS A 164 6.32 30.81 3.91
C CYS A 164 7.72 30.44 4.43
N ILE A 165 7.84 29.42 5.29
CA ILE A 165 9.13 28.92 5.77
C ILE A 165 9.94 28.31 4.62
N LEU A 166 9.30 27.50 3.77
CA LEU A 166 9.94 26.88 2.62
C LEU A 166 10.39 27.91 1.58
N ASP A 167 9.56 28.93 1.30
CA ASP A 167 9.91 30.03 0.40
C ASP A 167 11.07 30.89 0.94
N ALA A 168 11.15 31.02 2.27
CA ALA A 168 12.25 31.74 2.92
C ALA A 168 13.54 30.90 3.04
N ALA A 169 13.45 29.58 2.90
CA ALA A 169 14.61 28.71 2.85
C ALA A 169 15.28 28.84 1.46
N SER A 170 16.46 29.47 1.40
CA SER A 170 17.26 29.55 0.18
C SER A 170 17.60 28.14 -0.36
N THR A 171 17.80 28.01 -1.68
CA THR A 171 18.34 26.79 -2.30
C THR A 171 19.60 26.34 -1.56
N GLY A 172 19.51 25.25 -0.80
CA GLY A 172 20.66 24.68 -0.10
C GLY A 172 21.74 24.28 -1.09
N GLU A 173 23.00 24.61 -0.80
CA GLU A 173 24.13 23.98 -1.49
C GLU A 173 24.22 22.53 -1.02
N HIS A 174 23.69 21.62 -1.83
CA HIS A 174 23.95 20.19 -1.67
C HIS A 174 25.42 19.94 -2.04
N HIS A 175 26.22 19.48 -1.07
CA HIS A 175 27.60 19.03 -1.26
C HIS A 175 27.67 17.57 -1.71
#